data_AF-A0A0D0MYC0-F1
#
_entry.id   AF-A0A0D0MYC0-F1
#
_cell.length_a   1.000
_cell.length_b   1.000
_cell.length_c   1.000
_cell.angle_alpha   90.00
_cell.angle_beta   90.00
_cell.angle_gamma   90.00
#
_symmetry.space_group_name_H-M   'P 1'
#
loop_
_entity.id
_entity.type
_entity.pdbx_description
1 polymer ?
#
loop_
_entity_poly.entity_id
_entity_poly.type
_entity_poly.pdbx_seq_one_letter_code
_entity_poly.pdbx_strand_id
1 'polypeptide(L)'
;MFGNDMMIIEAHDSDMVTLSKDKTDLLITTTTNSYIPLQVYKCFIKMALAILPASEIKSYKQCFEWVRHNKRPTKFNVDLFKVVRTFIPGPMPYTNAWISLFKRKGSSKKDPHLSCAVGFNNFVFYFSVPFCSKDKFLDYKKMNQLSIPHAFGLARQRGRSVAEEVNLSSSIAIRVKDQSSMRTDGAWIEVKAKDLPDGLKERIKELKLILPGEDNSPSDPR
;
A
#
# COMPACT_ATOMS: atom_id res chain seq x y z
N MET A 1 -4.22 -4.70 34.34
CA MET A 1 -3.92 -5.26 33.00
C MET A 1 -4.46 -4.30 31.95
N PHE A 2 -3.66 -3.33 31.52
CA PHE A 2 -3.97 -2.43 30.40
C PHE A 2 -3.51 -3.12 29.12
N GLY A 3 -4.32 -4.03 28.59
CA GLY A 3 -3.89 -4.95 27.52
C GLY A 3 -4.45 -4.64 26.12
N ASN A 4 -5.57 -3.92 26.02
CA ASN A 4 -6.30 -3.75 24.75
C ASN A 4 -6.77 -2.31 24.49
N ASP A 5 -6.39 -1.34 25.33
CA ASP A 5 -6.82 0.04 25.18
C ASP A 5 -5.96 0.74 24.13
N MET A 6 -6.57 1.17 23.03
CA MET A 6 -5.89 1.95 21.99
C MET A 6 -5.84 3.42 22.42
N MET A 7 -4.63 3.95 22.59
CA MET A 7 -4.40 5.38 22.84
C MET A 7 -3.84 6.02 21.58
N ILE A 8 -4.46 7.12 21.15
CA ILE A 8 -4.00 7.94 20.03
C ILE A 8 -3.49 9.25 20.60
N ILE A 9 -2.25 9.60 20.22
CA ILE A 9 -1.59 10.85 20.60
C ILE A 9 -1.46 11.68 19.33
N GLU A 10 -1.98 12.90 19.37
CA GLU A 10 -1.94 13.86 18.27
C GLU A 10 -1.39 15.19 18.78
N ALA A 11 -0.69 15.93 17.91
CA ALA A 11 -0.26 17.29 18.21
C ALA A 11 -1.49 18.22 18.25
N HIS A 12 -1.50 19.19 19.18
CA HIS A 12 -2.64 20.09 19.37
C HIS A 12 -3.11 20.80 18.08
N ASP A 13 -2.21 21.05 17.13
CA ASP A 13 -2.49 21.81 15.90
C ASP A 13 -2.70 20.89 14.68
N SER A 14 -3.07 19.63 14.89
CA SER A 14 -3.22 18.64 13.82
C SER A 14 -4.70 18.30 13.57
N ASP A 15 -5.05 18.22 12.29
CA ASP A 15 -6.38 17.80 11.80
C ASP A 15 -6.37 16.31 11.35
N MET A 16 -5.42 15.51 11.83
CA MET A 16 -5.26 14.12 11.40
C MET A 16 -6.34 13.22 11.98
N VAL A 17 -6.86 13.49 13.18
CA VAL A 17 -7.92 12.68 13.79
C VAL A 17 -9.22 13.46 13.85
N THR A 18 -10.29 12.89 13.33
CA THR A 18 -11.65 13.42 13.44
C THR A 18 -12.54 12.38 14.08
N LEU A 19 -13.28 12.76 15.12
CA LEU A 19 -14.28 11.91 15.76
C LEU A 19 -15.67 12.25 15.22
N SER A 20 -16.52 11.24 15.05
CA SER A 20 -17.95 11.45 14.79
C SER A 20 -18.65 12.10 15.99
N LYS A 21 -19.87 12.63 15.76
CA LYS A 21 -20.65 13.32 16.81
C LYS A 21 -20.96 12.43 18.03
N ASP A 22 -21.12 11.13 17.80
CA ASP A 22 -21.34 10.11 18.82
C ASP A 22 -20.03 9.51 19.37
N LYS A 23 -18.88 9.98 18.87
CA LYS A 23 -17.52 9.54 19.25
C LYS A 23 -17.31 8.03 19.12
N THR A 24 -18.06 7.32 18.27
CA THR A 24 -17.86 5.88 18.04
C THR A 24 -17.04 5.60 16.79
N ASP A 25 -17.04 6.54 15.84
CA ASP A 25 -16.25 6.46 14.62
C ASP A 25 -15.06 7.44 14.71
N LEU A 26 -13.87 6.90 14.46
CA LEU A 26 -12.62 7.61 14.37
C LEU A 26 -12.17 7.64 12.91
N LEU A 27 -11.98 8.83 12.36
CA LEU A 27 -11.39 9.05 11.04
C LEU A 27 -9.96 9.56 11.20
N ILE A 28 -8.99 8.82 10.66
CA ILE A 28 -7.60 9.25 10.57
C ILE A 28 -7.33 9.67 9.13
N THR A 29 -7.06 10.96 8.91
CA THR A 29 -6.64 11.52 7.63
C THR A 29 -5.13 11.76 7.66
N THR A 30 -4.40 11.06 6.79
CA THR A 30 -2.96 11.26 6.65
C THR A 30 -2.62 11.81 5.27
N THR A 31 -1.59 12.65 5.21
CA THR A 31 -1.08 13.15 3.92
C THR A 31 0.13 12.32 3.56
N THR A 32 0.03 11.55 2.48
CA THR A 32 1.16 10.75 2.01
C THR A 32 2.17 11.61 1.26
N ASN A 33 3.44 11.20 1.29
CA ASN A 33 4.46 11.82 0.45
C ASN A 33 4.09 11.72 -1.03
N SER A 34 4.44 12.74 -1.81
CA SER A 34 4.17 12.73 -3.24
C SER A 34 4.92 11.58 -3.93
N TYR A 35 4.28 10.91 -4.88
CA TYR A 35 4.90 9.88 -5.70
C TYR A 35 4.52 10.02 -7.17
N ILE A 36 5.34 9.47 -8.07
CA ILE A 36 5.05 9.39 -9.50
C ILE A 36 4.51 8.00 -9.81
N PRO A 37 3.23 7.86 -10.22
CA PRO A 37 2.59 6.55 -10.39
C PRO A 37 3.35 5.61 -11.34
N LEU A 38 3.84 6.12 -12.47
CA LEU A 38 4.63 5.33 -13.42
C LEU A 38 5.91 4.74 -12.81
N GLN A 39 6.53 5.45 -11.87
CA GLN A 39 7.72 4.99 -11.18
C GLN A 39 7.39 3.90 -10.14
N VAL A 40 6.21 3.98 -9.51
CA VAL A 40 5.68 2.89 -8.66
C VAL A 40 5.46 1.63 -9.50
N TYR A 41 4.84 1.75 -10.68
CA TYR A 41 4.66 0.60 -11.57
C TYR A 41 6.01 -0.01 -12.00
N LYS A 42 7.00 0.81 -12.38
CA LYS A 42 8.35 0.31 -12.67
C LYS A 42 9.00 -0.39 -11.49
N CYS A 43 8.72 0.02 -10.25
CA CYS A 43 9.19 -0.67 -9.05
C CYS A 43 8.66 -2.11 -9.00
N PHE A 44 7.35 -2.29 -9.22
CA PHE A 44 6.74 -3.61 -9.33
C PHE A 44 7.38 -4.45 -10.45
N ILE A 45 7.64 -3.85 -11.61
CA ILE A 45 8.32 -4.56 -12.71
C ILE A 45 9.75 -4.95 -12.33
N LYS A 46 10.51 -4.11 -11.62
CA LYS A 46 11.85 -4.47 -11.13
C LYS A 46 11.80 -5.71 -10.24
N MET A 47 10.83 -5.80 -9.34
CA MET A 47 10.66 -6.99 -8.49
C MET A 47 10.35 -8.24 -9.33
N ALA A 48 9.43 -8.13 -10.29
CA ALA A 48 9.08 -9.24 -11.18
C ALA A 48 10.26 -9.71 -12.04
N LEU A 49 11.06 -8.77 -12.58
CA LEU A 49 12.24 -9.08 -13.38
C LEU A 49 13.37 -9.69 -12.54
N ALA A 50 13.47 -9.36 -11.25
CA ALA A 50 14.51 -9.91 -10.37
C ALA A 50 14.33 -11.41 -10.11
N ILE A 51 13.08 -11.91 -10.10
CA ILE A 51 12.76 -13.33 -9.93
C ILE A 51 12.49 -14.06 -11.27
N LEU A 52 12.73 -13.39 -12.40
CA LEU A 52 12.44 -13.93 -13.72
C LEU A 52 13.37 -15.11 -14.04
N PRO A 53 12.85 -16.27 -14.46
CA PRO A 53 13.68 -17.39 -14.87
C PRO A 53 14.58 -17.03 -16.06
N ALA A 54 15.82 -17.53 -16.05
CA ALA A 54 16.81 -17.24 -17.09
C ALA A 54 16.31 -17.55 -18.53
N SER A 55 15.48 -18.58 -18.67
CA SER A 55 14.88 -18.99 -19.95
C SER A 55 13.91 -17.96 -20.56
N GLU A 56 13.35 -17.06 -19.74
CA GLU A 56 12.40 -16.03 -20.20
C GLU A 56 13.09 -14.67 -20.42
N ILE A 57 14.32 -14.45 -19.94
CA ILE A 57 15.02 -13.15 -20.01
C ILE A 57 15.05 -12.60 -21.43
N LYS A 58 15.37 -13.43 -22.44
CA LYS A 58 15.44 -13.00 -23.84
C LYS A 58 14.12 -12.41 -24.34
N SER A 59 12.99 -12.96 -23.90
CA SER A 59 11.66 -12.49 -24.30
C SER A 59 11.28 -11.14 -23.66
N TYR A 60 11.92 -10.75 -22.57
CA TYR A 60 11.66 -9.52 -21.83
C TYR A 60 12.70 -8.41 -22.05
N LYS A 61 13.57 -8.54 -23.07
CA LYS A 61 14.62 -7.53 -23.36
C LYS A 61 14.07 -6.10 -23.42
N GLN A 62 12.95 -5.88 -24.11
CA GLN A 62 12.34 -4.56 -24.21
C GLN A 62 11.84 -4.02 -22.86
N CYS A 63 11.39 -4.91 -21.97
CA CYS A 63 10.98 -4.55 -20.63
C CYS A 63 12.17 -4.07 -19.79
N PHE A 64 13.30 -4.79 -19.84
CA PHE A 64 14.55 -4.36 -19.20
C PHE A 64 15.03 -2.99 -19.69
N GLU A 65 15.06 -2.78 -21.01
CA GLU A 65 15.46 -1.50 -21.62
C GLU A 65 14.56 -0.35 -21.17
N TRP A 66 13.26 -0.57 -21.08
CA TRP A 66 12.32 0.43 -20.60
C TRP A 66 12.52 0.76 -19.12
N VAL A 67 12.65 -0.25 -18.26
CA VAL A 67 12.81 -0.06 -16.81
C VAL A 67 14.16 0.60 -16.47
N ARG A 68 15.23 0.21 -17.17
CA ARG A 68 16.60 0.67 -16.88
C ARG A 68 16.97 1.98 -17.57
N HIS A 69 16.55 2.14 -18.83
CA HIS A 69 16.99 3.24 -19.70
C HIS A 69 15.85 4.13 -20.18
N ASN A 70 14.61 3.92 -19.70
CA ASN A 70 13.42 4.61 -20.19
C ASN A 70 13.19 4.50 -21.71
N LYS A 71 13.83 3.52 -22.36
CA LYS A 71 13.71 3.30 -23.80
C LYS A 71 12.34 2.72 -24.12
N ARG A 72 11.50 3.49 -24.80
CA ARG A 72 10.14 3.04 -25.15
C ARG A 72 10.19 1.91 -26.20
N PRO A 73 9.52 0.78 -25.97
CA PRO A 73 9.34 -0.27 -26.97
C PRO A 73 8.43 0.21 -28.10
N THR A 74 8.50 -0.48 -29.24
CA THR A 74 7.70 -0.16 -30.43
C THR A 74 6.19 -0.22 -30.17
N LYS A 75 5.74 -1.13 -29.30
CA LYS A 75 4.34 -1.24 -28.86
C LYS A 75 4.20 -0.76 -27.41
N PHE A 76 4.44 0.53 -27.18
CA PHE A 76 4.24 1.12 -25.87
C PHE A 76 2.75 1.42 -25.64
N ASN A 77 2.15 0.77 -24.65
CA ASN A 77 0.78 1.05 -24.24
C ASN A 77 0.74 1.34 -22.74
N VAL A 78 0.26 2.54 -22.38
CA VAL A 78 0.13 2.98 -20.99
C VAL A 78 -1.04 2.31 -20.26
N ASP A 79 -2.03 1.77 -20.99
CA ASP A 79 -3.17 1.04 -20.42
C ASP A 79 -2.74 -0.22 -19.67
N LEU A 80 -1.52 -0.72 -19.95
CA LEU A 80 -0.90 -1.83 -19.23
C LEU A 80 -0.53 -1.50 -17.79
N PHE A 81 -0.38 -0.21 -17.47
CA PHE A 81 0.18 0.25 -16.21
C PHE A 81 -0.89 0.33 -15.13
N LYS A 82 -1.58 -0.80 -14.94
CA LYS A 82 -2.63 -1.00 -13.96
C LYS A 82 -2.21 -2.11 -13.01
N VAL A 83 -2.57 -1.94 -11.74
CA VAL A 83 -2.31 -2.90 -10.68
C VAL A 83 -3.62 -3.14 -9.95
N VAL A 84 -3.96 -4.40 -9.71
CA VAL A 84 -5.05 -4.73 -8.80
C VAL A 84 -4.48 -4.79 -7.40
N ARG A 85 -4.92 -3.84 -6.55
CA ARG A 85 -4.58 -3.75 -5.13
C ARG A 85 -5.70 -4.41 -4.35
N THR A 86 -5.36 -5.44 -3.59
CA THR A 86 -6.29 -6.13 -2.71
C THR A 86 -5.88 -5.92 -1.27
N PHE A 87 -6.78 -5.34 -0.48
CA PHE A 87 -6.67 -5.27 0.97
C PHE A 87 -7.37 -6.47 1.60
N ILE A 88 -6.66 -7.17 2.48
CA ILE A 88 -7.16 -8.30 3.25
C ILE A 88 -7.24 -7.85 4.70
N PRO A 89 -8.45 -7.72 5.28
CA PRO A 89 -8.60 -7.29 6.66
C PRO A 89 -8.17 -8.40 7.64
N GLY A 90 -7.70 -7.99 8.83
CA GLY A 90 -7.23 -8.89 9.89
C GLY A 90 -5.80 -8.60 10.36
N PRO A 91 -5.36 -9.16 11.50
CA PRO A 91 -4.02 -8.92 12.03
C PRO A 91 -2.95 -9.64 11.20
N MET A 92 -2.26 -8.90 10.32
CA MET A 92 -1.15 -9.41 9.50
C MET A 92 -1.46 -10.77 8.82
N PRO A 93 -2.40 -10.80 7.84
CA PRO A 93 -2.80 -12.02 7.14
C PRO A 93 -1.63 -12.76 6.48
N TYR A 94 -0.67 -12.02 5.92
CA TYR A 94 0.62 -12.55 5.48
C TYR A 94 1.71 -12.23 6.49
N THR A 95 2.24 -13.26 7.15
CA THR A 95 3.35 -13.12 8.10
C THR A 95 4.69 -12.83 7.42
N ASN A 96 4.85 -13.29 6.18
CA ASN A 96 6.04 -13.05 5.37
C ASN A 96 5.66 -12.40 4.05
N ALA A 97 6.55 -11.54 3.55
CA ALA A 97 6.44 -11.04 2.18
C ALA A 97 6.68 -12.18 1.19
N TRP A 98 5.92 -12.21 0.10
CA TRP A 98 6.06 -13.19 -0.96
C TRP A 98 5.85 -12.55 -2.32
N ILE A 99 6.41 -13.18 -3.34
CA ILE A 99 6.27 -12.77 -4.74
C ILE A 99 6.15 -14.02 -5.61
N SER A 100 5.33 -13.96 -6.65
CA SER A 100 5.13 -15.10 -7.56
C SER A 100 4.84 -14.62 -8.98
N LEU A 101 5.46 -15.31 -9.95
CA LEU A 101 5.18 -15.13 -11.37
C LEU A 101 4.19 -16.19 -11.85
N PHE A 102 3.21 -15.76 -12.64
CA PHE A 102 2.21 -16.62 -13.26
C PHE A 102 2.40 -16.56 -14.77
N LYS A 103 2.56 -17.73 -15.38
CA LYS A 103 2.76 -17.86 -16.82
C LYS A 103 1.49 -18.34 -17.50
N ARG A 104 1.07 -17.62 -18.55
CA ARG A 104 -0.06 -18.02 -19.39
C ARG A 104 0.19 -19.39 -20.00
N LYS A 105 -0.79 -20.29 -19.88
CA LYS A 105 -0.83 -21.54 -20.63
C LYS A 105 -1.64 -21.33 -21.92
N GLY A 106 -1.15 -21.83 -23.04
CA GLY A 106 -1.82 -21.73 -24.34
C GLY A 106 -1.69 -20.37 -25.04
N SER A 107 -2.60 -20.12 -25.98
CA SER A 107 -2.55 -19.00 -26.94
C SER A 107 -3.61 -17.92 -26.70
N SER A 108 -4.01 -17.70 -25.44
CA SER A 108 -5.00 -16.66 -25.12
C SER A 108 -4.50 -15.29 -25.57
N LYS A 109 -5.36 -14.56 -26.27
CA LYS A 109 -5.11 -13.18 -26.73
C LYS A 109 -5.50 -12.12 -25.69
N LYS A 110 -6.03 -12.55 -24.54
CA LYS A 110 -6.57 -11.69 -23.48
C LYS A 110 -5.73 -11.69 -22.21
N ASP A 111 -4.84 -12.66 -22.05
CA ASP A 111 -3.99 -12.78 -20.86
C ASP A 111 -2.55 -12.46 -21.25
N PRO A 112 -1.79 -11.72 -20.44
CA PRO A 112 -0.38 -11.45 -20.72
C PRO A 112 0.46 -12.72 -20.56
N HIS A 113 1.62 -12.78 -21.23
CA HIS A 113 2.52 -13.94 -21.12
C HIS A 113 2.93 -14.22 -19.68
N LEU A 114 3.28 -13.16 -18.94
CA LEU A 114 3.47 -13.21 -17.49
C LEU A 114 2.64 -12.15 -16.78
N SER A 115 2.08 -12.55 -15.64
CA SER A 115 1.63 -11.67 -14.58
C SER A 115 2.43 -11.96 -13.31
N CYS A 116 2.38 -11.04 -12.37
CA CYS A 116 3.08 -11.14 -11.10
C CYS A 116 2.13 -10.76 -9.97
N ALA A 117 2.27 -11.46 -8.84
CA ALA A 117 1.67 -11.06 -7.58
C ALA A 117 2.78 -10.81 -6.56
N VAL A 118 2.63 -9.76 -5.76
CA VAL A 118 3.43 -9.53 -4.55
C VAL A 118 2.48 -9.31 -3.40
N GLY A 119 2.72 -10.00 -2.28
CA GLY A 119 1.89 -9.89 -1.10
C GLY A 119 2.73 -9.68 0.15
N PHE A 120 2.28 -8.80 1.03
CA PHE A 120 2.89 -8.54 2.33
C PHE A 120 1.87 -7.86 3.26
N ASN A 121 1.96 -8.12 4.56
CA ASN A 121 1.02 -7.64 5.57
C ASN A 121 -0.44 -7.94 5.16
N ASN A 122 -1.18 -6.88 4.84
CA ASN A 122 -2.59 -6.90 4.48
C ASN A 122 -2.82 -6.63 2.99
N PHE A 123 -1.76 -6.49 2.19
CA PHE A 123 -1.87 -6.10 0.79
C PHE A 123 -1.38 -7.19 -0.14
N VAL A 124 -2.10 -7.37 -1.24
CA VAL A 124 -1.65 -8.10 -2.42
C VAL A 124 -1.77 -7.19 -3.62
N PHE A 125 -0.72 -7.13 -4.42
CA PHE A 125 -0.68 -6.38 -5.67
C PHE A 125 -0.50 -7.36 -6.81
N TYR A 126 -1.41 -7.32 -7.79
CA TYR A 126 -1.36 -8.18 -8.96
C TYR A 126 -1.32 -7.36 -10.25
N PHE A 127 -0.37 -7.66 -11.12
CA PHE A 127 -0.05 -6.83 -12.28
C PHE A 127 0.49 -7.65 -13.44
N SER A 128 0.39 -7.11 -14.66
CA SER A 128 0.98 -7.71 -15.86
C SER A 128 2.47 -7.35 -15.95
N VAL A 129 3.31 -8.24 -16.49
CA VAL A 129 4.70 -7.90 -16.85
C VAL A 129 4.74 -7.53 -18.31
N PRO A 130 4.95 -6.25 -18.67
CA PRO A 130 4.72 -5.77 -20.03
C PRO A 130 5.89 -6.10 -20.97
N PHE A 131 5.68 -5.83 -22.26
CA PHE A 131 6.70 -5.81 -23.31
C PHE A 131 7.43 -7.14 -23.53
N CYS A 132 6.71 -8.24 -23.35
CA CYS A 132 7.17 -9.56 -23.77
C CYS A 132 7.06 -9.71 -25.29
N SER A 133 8.10 -10.25 -25.93
CA SER A 133 8.07 -10.56 -27.37
C SER A 133 7.01 -11.60 -27.75
N LYS A 134 6.54 -12.42 -26.78
CA LYS A 134 5.50 -13.45 -26.94
C LYS A 134 4.07 -12.89 -26.88
N ASP A 135 3.89 -11.62 -26.55
CA ASP A 135 2.58 -10.95 -26.47
C ASP A 135 2.23 -10.17 -27.75
N LYS A 136 2.70 -10.65 -28.91
CA LYS A 136 2.51 -9.99 -30.21
C LYS A 136 1.03 -9.71 -30.55
N PHE A 137 0.14 -10.60 -30.11
CA PHE A 137 -1.31 -10.59 -30.38
C PHE A 137 -2.17 -10.28 -29.15
N LEU A 138 -1.55 -9.85 -28.04
CA LEU A 138 -2.28 -9.45 -26.84
C LEU A 138 -3.11 -8.19 -27.13
N ASP A 139 -4.41 -8.26 -26.90
CA ASP A 139 -5.31 -7.10 -27.00
C ASP A 139 -5.47 -6.46 -25.61
N TYR A 140 -4.73 -5.38 -25.39
CA TYR A 140 -4.70 -4.66 -24.11
C TYR A 140 -6.07 -4.11 -23.68
N LYS A 141 -6.95 -3.79 -24.64
CA LYS A 141 -8.28 -3.26 -24.35
C LYS A 141 -9.27 -4.33 -23.93
N LYS A 142 -8.99 -5.59 -24.29
CA LYS A 142 -9.82 -6.76 -23.99
C LYS A 142 -9.14 -7.71 -23.00
N MET A 143 -8.15 -7.22 -22.25
CA MET A 143 -7.50 -8.01 -21.23
C MET A 143 -8.51 -8.45 -20.19
N ASN A 144 -8.42 -9.71 -19.77
CA ASN A 144 -9.21 -10.18 -18.65
C ASN A 144 -8.82 -9.37 -17.42
N GLN A 145 -9.82 -9.04 -16.58
CA GLN A 145 -9.55 -8.37 -15.34
C GLN A 145 -8.61 -9.24 -14.50
N LEU A 146 -7.53 -8.61 -14.06
CA LEU A 146 -6.47 -9.20 -13.28
C LEU A 146 -7.04 -9.64 -11.91
N SER A 147 -7.51 -10.89 -11.81
CA SER A 147 -8.08 -11.42 -10.55
C SER A 147 -7.05 -12.28 -9.80
N ILE A 148 -6.99 -12.12 -8.49
CA ILE A 148 -6.13 -12.93 -7.61
C ILE A 148 -6.91 -14.15 -7.13
N PRO A 149 -6.52 -15.38 -7.50
CA PRO A 149 -7.23 -16.58 -7.05
C PRO A 149 -7.07 -16.86 -5.54
N HIS A 150 -6.02 -16.34 -4.92
CA HIS A 150 -5.53 -16.77 -3.60
C HIS A 150 -5.94 -15.90 -2.39
N ALA A 151 -6.74 -14.84 -2.55
CA ALA A 151 -7.05 -13.91 -1.45
C ALA A 151 -8.19 -14.35 -0.52
N PHE A 152 -8.45 -15.66 -0.42
CA PHE A 152 -9.54 -16.22 0.38
C PHE A 152 -9.01 -17.20 1.44
N GLY A 153 -9.45 -17.00 2.68
CA GLY A 153 -9.31 -18.01 3.74
C GLY A 153 -7.96 -18.04 4.45
N LEU A 154 -7.22 -16.92 4.50
CA LEU A 154 -6.01 -16.86 5.33
C LEU A 154 -6.39 -16.99 6.82
N ALA A 155 -5.58 -17.71 7.60
CA ALA A 155 -5.89 -18.02 9.00
C ALA A 155 -6.10 -16.78 9.89
N ARG A 156 -5.46 -15.65 9.54
CA ARG A 156 -5.57 -14.37 10.27
C ARG A 156 -6.48 -13.36 9.57
N GLN A 157 -7.17 -13.74 8.50
CA GLN A 157 -8.10 -12.86 7.82
C GLN A 157 -9.37 -12.68 8.65
N ARG A 158 -9.81 -11.43 8.81
CA ARG A 158 -11.05 -11.05 9.51
C ARG A 158 -11.91 -10.23 8.57
N GLY A 159 -12.91 -10.86 7.95
CA GLY A 159 -13.82 -10.20 7.01
C GLY A 159 -13.43 -10.39 5.54
N ARG A 160 -14.10 -9.65 4.66
CA ARG A 160 -13.97 -9.80 3.21
C ARG A 160 -12.83 -8.96 2.66
N SER A 161 -12.04 -9.56 1.78
CA SER A 161 -11.02 -8.84 1.02
C SER A 161 -11.67 -7.83 0.06
N VAL A 162 -11.07 -6.66 -0.09
CA VAL A 162 -11.53 -5.61 -1.02
C VAL A 162 -10.45 -5.42 -2.08
N ALA A 163 -10.83 -5.57 -3.35
CA ALA A 163 -9.94 -5.40 -4.49
C ALA A 163 -10.34 -4.17 -5.31
N GLU A 164 -9.35 -3.40 -5.73
CA GLU A 164 -9.53 -2.24 -6.59
C GLU A 164 -8.45 -2.19 -7.68
N GLU A 165 -8.79 -1.59 -8.82
CA GLU A 165 -7.84 -1.34 -9.89
C GLU A 165 -7.22 0.06 -9.71
N VAL A 166 -5.90 0.09 -9.58
CA VAL A 166 -5.12 1.32 -9.45
C VAL A 166 -4.41 1.60 -10.78
N ASN A 167 -4.73 2.74 -11.39
CA ASN A 167 -4.04 3.21 -12.59
C ASN A 167 -2.74 3.92 -12.23
N LEU A 168 -1.61 3.38 -12.69
CA LEU A 168 -0.27 3.87 -12.46
C LEU A 168 0.42 4.40 -13.73
N SER A 169 -0.34 4.79 -14.75
CA SER A 169 0.21 5.29 -16.03
C SER A 169 0.79 6.70 -15.99
N SER A 170 0.37 7.52 -15.02
CA SER A 170 0.74 8.94 -14.96
C SER A 170 2.22 9.15 -14.66
N SER A 171 2.83 10.11 -15.37
CA SER A 171 4.20 10.59 -15.12
C SER A 171 4.25 11.85 -14.25
N ILE A 172 3.09 12.33 -13.78
CA ILE A 172 2.97 13.52 -12.94
C ILE A 172 2.96 13.08 -11.47
N ALA A 173 3.69 13.80 -10.62
CA ALA A 173 3.69 13.56 -9.19
C ALA A 173 2.31 13.87 -8.61
N ILE A 174 1.77 12.95 -7.81
CA ILE A 174 0.49 13.12 -7.12
C ILE A 174 0.70 13.07 -5.61
N ARG A 175 -0.09 13.85 -4.89
CA ARG A 175 -0.24 13.77 -3.43
C ARG A 175 -1.60 13.18 -3.14
N VAL A 176 -1.63 12.10 -2.36
CA VAL A 176 -2.86 11.43 -1.97
C VAL A 176 -3.10 11.68 -0.49
N LYS A 177 -4.29 12.16 -0.16
CA LYS A 177 -4.79 12.10 1.21
C LYS A 177 -5.34 10.68 1.41
N ASP A 178 -4.78 9.96 2.37
CA ASP A 178 -5.28 8.65 2.73
C ASP A 178 -6.18 8.79 3.96
N GLN A 179 -7.29 8.07 3.94
CA GLN A 179 -8.29 8.12 4.99
C GLN A 179 -8.55 6.71 5.49
N SER A 180 -8.36 6.52 6.79
CA SER A 180 -8.68 5.26 7.47
C SER A 180 -9.73 5.54 8.54
N SER A 181 -10.80 4.76 8.54
CA SER A 181 -11.81 4.83 9.59
C SER A 181 -11.78 3.60 10.47
N MET A 182 -12.06 3.80 11.75
CA MET A 182 -12.24 2.74 12.72
C MET A 182 -13.50 3.01 13.53
N ARG A 183 -14.36 2.01 13.63
CA ARG A 183 -15.53 2.02 14.51
C ARG A 183 -15.23 1.20 15.74
N THR A 184 -15.52 1.75 16.91
CA THR A 184 -15.35 1.07 18.21
C THR A 184 -16.71 0.77 18.85
N ASP A 185 -16.77 -0.29 19.66
CA ASP A 185 -18.00 -0.67 20.39
C ASP A 185 -18.36 0.33 21.50
N GLY A 186 -17.38 1.13 21.95
CA GLY A 186 -17.55 2.20 22.94
C GLY A 186 -17.12 3.56 22.39
N ALA A 187 -17.64 4.62 23.02
CA ALA A 187 -17.28 5.99 22.67
C ALA A 187 -15.83 6.32 23.09
N TRP A 188 -15.11 7.01 22.22
CA TRP A 188 -13.80 7.58 22.52
C TRP A 188 -13.91 8.64 23.62
N ILE A 189 -13.02 8.55 24.62
CA ILE A 189 -12.95 9.47 25.75
C ILE A 189 -11.67 10.28 25.63
N GLU A 190 -11.78 11.58 25.84
CA GLU A 190 -10.63 12.46 25.94
C GLU A 190 -10.07 12.40 27.37
N VAL A 191 -8.80 12.03 27.51
CA VAL A 191 -8.14 11.86 28.81
C VAL A 191 -7.21 13.04 29.04
N LYS A 192 -7.35 13.72 30.18
CA LYS A 192 -6.45 14.83 30.55
C LYS A 192 -5.08 14.28 30.93
N ALA A 193 -4.02 15.05 30.67
CA ALA A 193 -2.64 14.65 30.95
C ALA A 193 -2.38 14.25 32.43
N LYS A 194 -3.16 14.81 33.37
CA LYS A 194 -3.05 14.51 34.81
C LYS A 194 -3.46 13.08 35.13
N ASP A 195 -4.44 12.55 34.40
CA ASP A 195 -5.07 11.25 34.63
C ASP A 195 -4.34 10.11 33.90
N LEU A 196 -3.22 10.42 33.21
CA LEU A 196 -2.39 9.42 32.55
C LEU A 196 -1.63 8.57 33.59
N PRO A 197 -1.56 7.24 33.40
CA PRO A 197 -0.67 6.36 34.16
C PRO A 197 0.79 6.81 34.12
N ASP A 198 1.52 6.66 35.22
CA ASP A 198 2.91 7.15 35.32
C ASP A 198 3.85 6.52 34.30
N GLY A 199 3.69 5.23 33.99
CA GLY A 199 4.48 4.57 32.95
C GLY A 199 4.26 5.13 31.53
N LEU A 200 3.09 5.71 31.24
CA LEU A 200 2.84 6.41 29.98
C LEU A 200 3.46 7.81 30.00
N LYS A 201 3.42 8.52 31.13
CA LYS A 201 4.09 9.82 31.29
C LYS A 201 5.61 9.69 31.07
N GLU A 202 6.24 8.66 31.61
CA GLU A 202 7.67 8.36 31.38
C GLU A 202 7.97 8.10 29.89
N ARG A 203 7.14 7.27 29.23
CA ARG A 203 7.30 6.97 27.81
C ARG A 203 7.13 8.19 26.91
N ILE A 204 6.21 9.10 27.23
CA ILE A 204 6.01 10.35 26.50
C ILE A 204 7.24 11.25 26.63
N LYS A 205 7.87 11.30 27.83
CA LYS A 205 9.14 12.01 28.05
C LYS A 205 10.30 11.40 27.26
N GLU A 206 10.41 10.07 27.18
CA GLU A 206 11.41 9.40 26.33
C GLU A 206 11.23 9.74 24.85
N LEU A 207 9.98 9.84 24.39
CA LEU A 207 9.63 10.23 23.01
C LEU A 207 9.81 11.73 22.74
N LYS A 208 10.26 12.53 23.73
CA LYS A 208 10.45 13.98 23.65
C LYS A 208 9.19 14.75 23.23
N LEU A 209 8.02 14.22 23.57
CA LEU A 209 6.74 14.86 23.33
C LEU A 209 6.39 15.74 24.54
N ILE A 210 5.90 16.96 24.29
CA ILE A 210 5.52 17.92 25.34
C ILE A 210 4.03 17.72 25.66
N LEU A 211 3.72 17.51 26.93
CA LEU A 211 2.34 17.41 27.39
C LEU A 211 1.73 18.82 27.57
N PRO A 212 0.44 19.00 27.25
CA PRO A 212 -0.21 20.29 27.43
C PRO A 212 -0.17 20.72 28.90
N GLY A 213 0.49 21.87 29.16
CA GLY A 213 0.68 22.45 30.50
C GLY A 213 2.08 22.29 31.11
N GLU A 214 3.03 21.62 30.45
CA GLU A 214 4.46 21.66 30.80
C GLU A 214 5.18 22.71 29.93
N ASP A 215 5.20 23.98 30.39
CA ASP A 215 6.02 25.03 29.78
C ASP A 215 7.50 24.78 30.10
N ASN A 216 8.29 24.40 29.09
CA ASN A 216 9.74 24.60 29.10
C ASN A 216 10.08 25.78 28.18
N SER A 217 9.63 26.97 28.57
CA SER A 217 10.31 28.17 28.08
C SER A 217 11.74 28.16 28.67
N PRO A 218 12.79 28.29 27.84
CA PRO A 218 14.14 28.44 28.38
C PRO A 218 14.14 29.75 29.18
N SER A 219 14.38 29.65 30.49
CA SER A 219 14.70 30.81 31.31
C SER A 219 16.02 31.38 30.77
N ASP A 220 15.89 32.49 30.06
CA ASP A 220 17.00 33.30 29.54
C ASP A 220 17.87 33.74 30.73
N PRO A 221 19.13 33.27 30.86
CA PRO A 221 20.00 33.70 31.94
C PRO A 221 20.61 35.06 31.55
N ARG A 222 20.06 36.14 32.13
CA ARG A 222 20.78 37.40 32.27
C ARG A 222 21.72 37.36 33.46
#